data_AF-A0A439RRK5-F1
#
_entry.id   AF-A0A439RRK5-F1
#
_cell.length_a   1.000
_cell.length_b   1.000
_cell.length_c   1.000
_cell.angle_alpha   90.00
_cell.angle_beta   90.00
_cell.angle_gamma   90.00
#
_symmetry.space_group_name_H-M   'P 1'
#
loop_
_entity.id
_entity.type
_entity.pdbx_description
1 polymer ?
#
loop_
_entity_poly.entity_id
_entity_poly.type
_entity_poly.pdbx_seq_one_letter_code
_entity_poly.pdbx_strand_id
1 'polypeptide(L)'
;MNGQDNICNAWAALKLVRMAIEQTCPAGVLPSEEAVLLLYGPEPIHEGDALAKAIIETVERLTRCLALFRCRPASGESLTLSTPRNGKVGWNLAV
;
A
#
# COMPACT_ATOMS: atom_id res chain seq x y z
N MET A 1 -6.89 -22.54 26.34
CA MET A 1 -6.95 -21.20 25.72
C MET A 1 -8.40 -20.82 25.64
N ASN A 2 -8.80 -19.76 26.34
CA ASN A 2 -10.18 -19.27 26.29
C ASN A 2 -10.34 -18.25 25.15
N GLY A 3 -11.57 -17.83 24.84
CA GLY A 3 -11.84 -16.85 23.78
C GLY A 3 -11.20 -15.47 24.01
N GLN A 4 -10.97 -15.08 25.26
CA GLN A 4 -10.35 -13.80 25.62
C GLN A 4 -8.84 -13.79 25.33
N ASP A 5 -8.14 -14.90 25.61
CA ASP A 5 -6.71 -15.05 25.31
C ASP A 5 -6.45 -14.88 23.80
N ASN A 6 -7.37 -15.40 22.95
CA ASN A 6 -7.28 -15.27 21.50
C ASN A 6 -7.43 -13.83 21.02
N ILE A 7 -8.34 -13.06 21.63
CA ILE A 7 -8.55 -11.65 21.29
C ILE A 7 -7.33 -10.81 21.72
N CYS A 8 -6.80 -11.03 22.92
CA CYS A 8 -5.60 -10.35 23.39
C CYS A 8 -4.38 -10.64 22.50
N ASN A 9 -4.19 -11.91 22.10
CA ASN A 9 -3.12 -12.30 21.20
C ASN A 9 -3.28 -11.69 19.81
N ALA A 10 -4.51 -11.60 19.28
CA ALA A 10 -4.79 -10.94 18.01
C ALA A 10 -4.39 -9.45 18.06
N TRP A 11 -4.80 -8.73 19.11
CA TRP A 11 -4.40 -7.34 19.31
C TRP A 11 -2.90 -7.16 19.43
N ALA A 12 -2.23 -8.01 20.21
CA ALA A 12 -0.79 -7.97 20.37
C ALA A 12 -0.07 -8.15 19.02
N ALA A 13 -0.51 -9.12 18.22
CA ALA A 13 0.05 -9.36 16.90
C ALA A 13 -0.17 -8.17 15.94
N LEU A 14 -1.39 -7.60 15.90
CA LEU A 14 -1.70 -6.47 15.03
C LEU A 14 -0.90 -5.22 15.41
N LYS A 15 -0.67 -4.98 16.71
CA LYS A 15 0.17 -3.87 17.18
C LYS A 15 1.63 -4.00 16.73
N LEU A 16 2.17 -5.21 16.65
CA LEU A 16 3.51 -5.44 16.10
C LEU A 16 3.57 -5.08 14.61
N VAL A 17 2.52 -5.42 13.85
CA VAL A 17 2.44 -5.09 12.42
C VAL A 17 2.31 -3.58 12.23
N ARG A 18 1.42 -2.92 12.99
CA ARG A 18 1.28 -1.45 12.98
C ARG A 18 2.62 -0.78 13.26
N MET A 19 3.30 -1.18 14.33
CA MET A 19 4.62 -0.65 14.68
C MET A 19 5.61 -0.81 13.53
N ALA A 20 5.66 -1.98 12.89
CA ALA A 20 6.56 -2.21 11.76
C ALA A 20 6.25 -1.29 10.57
N ILE A 21 4.97 -1.07 10.25
CA ILE A 21 4.56 -0.14 9.19
C ILE A 21 4.94 1.29 9.56
N GLU A 22 4.59 1.76 10.76
CA GLU A 22 4.89 3.13 11.21
C GLU A 22 6.40 3.42 11.28
N GLN A 23 7.23 2.41 11.56
CA GLN A 23 8.70 2.54 11.58
C GLN A 23 9.33 2.55 10.19
N THR A 24 8.74 1.84 9.22
CA THR A 24 9.38 1.60 7.90
C THR A 24 8.78 2.42 6.78
N CYS A 25 7.50 2.76 6.91
CA CYS A 25 6.74 3.45 5.88
C CYS A 25 6.69 4.96 6.17
N PRO A 26 6.63 5.80 5.12
CA PRO A 26 6.45 7.23 5.30
C PRO A 26 5.10 7.55 5.95
N ALA A 27 5.01 8.73 6.57
CA ALA A 27 3.77 9.23 7.14
C ALA A 27 2.62 9.24 6.12
N GLY A 28 1.42 8.86 6.56
CA GLY A 28 0.21 8.81 5.74
C GLY A 28 -0.04 7.47 5.03
N VAL A 29 0.81 6.45 5.22
CA VAL A 29 0.55 5.09 4.71
C VAL A 29 -0.58 4.40 5.49
N LEU A 30 -0.68 4.65 6.80
CA LEU A 30 -1.67 4.04 7.68
C LEU A 30 -2.41 5.13 8.47
N PRO A 31 -3.75 5.08 8.59
CA PRO A 31 -4.49 5.92 9.53
C PRO A 31 -4.09 5.60 10.99
N SER A 32 -4.25 6.58 11.90
CA SER A 32 -4.01 6.35 13.32
C SER A 32 -4.98 5.30 13.90
N GLU A 33 -4.65 4.72 15.05
CA GLU A 33 -5.53 3.74 15.72
C GLU A 33 -6.92 4.33 15.98
N GLU A 34 -7.01 5.60 16.40
CA GLU A 34 -8.27 6.30 16.62
C GLU A 34 -9.07 6.48 15.33
N ALA A 35 -8.40 6.79 14.22
CA ALA A 35 -9.05 6.89 12.93
C ALA A 35 -9.57 5.53 12.46
N VAL A 36 -8.86 4.44 12.73
CA VAL A 36 -9.34 3.08 12.44
C VAL A 36 -10.58 2.74 13.26
N LEU A 37 -10.59 3.06 14.56
CA LEU A 37 -11.75 2.85 15.43
C LEU A 37 -13.01 3.56 14.88
N LEU A 38 -12.84 4.78 14.36
CA LEU A 38 -13.95 5.57 13.80
C LEU A 38 -14.39 5.11 12.42
N LEU A 39 -13.46 4.70 11.55
CA LEU A 39 -13.73 4.38 10.14
C LEU A 39 -14.10 2.90 9.91
N TYR A 40 -13.55 1.99 10.71
CA TYR A 40 -13.68 0.55 10.51
C TYR A 40 -14.40 -0.13 11.67
N GLY A 41 -14.03 0.19 12.91
CA GLY A 41 -14.69 -0.34 14.11
C GLY A 41 -13.71 -0.83 15.19
N PRO A 42 -14.21 -1.29 16.35
CA PRO A 42 -13.40 -1.53 17.54
C PRO A 42 -12.85 -2.96 17.68
N GLU A 43 -13.23 -3.90 16.82
CA GLU A 43 -12.73 -5.28 16.88
C GLU A 43 -11.40 -5.48 16.14
N PRO A 44 -10.56 -6.47 16.53
CA PRO A 44 -9.27 -6.73 15.87
C PRO A 44 -9.32 -6.86 14.35
N ILE A 45 -10.42 -7.39 13.82
CA ILE A 45 -10.60 -7.56 12.37
C ILE A 45 -10.61 -6.22 11.63
N HIS A 46 -11.08 -5.14 12.26
CA HIS A 46 -11.12 -3.79 11.69
C HIS A 46 -9.72 -3.18 11.58
N GLU A 47 -8.90 -3.36 12.62
CA GLU A 47 -7.47 -3.02 12.58
C GLU A 47 -6.74 -3.84 11.52
N GLY A 48 -7.03 -5.14 11.43
CA GLY A 48 -6.51 -6.01 10.38
C GLY A 48 -6.86 -5.54 8.97
N ASP A 49 -8.10 -5.12 8.72
CA ASP A 49 -8.54 -4.60 7.41
C ASP A 49 -7.80 -3.30 7.05
N ALA A 50 -7.65 -2.37 8.00
CA ALA A 50 -6.91 -1.14 7.79
C ALA A 50 -5.43 -1.41 7.43
N LEU A 51 -4.78 -2.33 8.16
CA LEU A 51 -3.39 -2.75 7.88
C LEU A 51 -3.25 -3.41 6.50
N ALA A 52 -4.18 -4.31 6.15
CA ALA A 52 -4.16 -4.99 4.85
C ALA A 52 -4.28 -3.99 3.69
N LYS A 53 -5.22 -3.04 3.79
CA LYS A 53 -5.41 -1.98 2.78
C LYS A 53 -4.16 -1.12 2.64
N ALA A 54 -3.55 -0.69 3.75
CA ALA A 54 -2.33 0.11 3.73
C ALA A 54 -1.16 -0.62 3.05
N ILE A 55 -0.97 -1.91 3.34
CA ILE A 55 0.08 -2.73 2.72
C ILE A 55 -0.15 -2.87 1.22
N ILE A 56 -1.37 -3.24 0.79
CA ILE A 56 -1.71 -3.45 -0.62
C ILE A 56 -1.49 -2.15 -1.41
N GLU A 57 -2.07 -1.04 -0.96
CA GLU A 57 -1.91 0.29 -1.57
C GLU A 57 -0.43 0.66 -1.72
N THR A 58 0.37 0.40 -0.68
CA THR A 58 1.81 0.71 -0.68
C THR A 58 2.57 -0.15 -1.68
N VAL A 59 2.32 -1.47 -1.70
CA VAL A 59 2.97 -2.41 -2.63
C VAL A 59 2.58 -2.10 -4.08
N GLU A 60 1.32 -1.76 -4.34
CA GLU A 60 0.88 -1.33 -5.67
C GLU A 60 1.61 -0.06 -6.13
N ARG A 61 1.72 0.94 -5.25
CA ARG A 61 2.46 2.18 -5.55
C ARG A 61 3.93 1.91 -5.85
N LEU A 62 4.59 1.07 -5.03
CA LEU A 62 5.97 0.66 -5.26
C LEU A 62 6.12 -0.08 -6.59
N THR A 63 5.20 -1.00 -6.91
CA THR A 63 5.22 -1.77 -8.16
C THR A 63 5.05 -0.86 -9.37
N ARG A 64 4.13 0.12 -9.31
CA ARG A 64 3.95 1.14 -10.37
C ARG A 64 5.21 2.01 -10.53
N CYS A 65 5.79 2.50 -9.44
CA CYS A 65 7.03 3.28 -9.49
C CYS A 65 8.19 2.48 -10.09
N LEU A 66 8.37 1.23 -9.67
CA LEU A 66 9.43 0.36 -10.19
C LEU A 66 9.23 0.02 -11.67
N ALA A 67 7.99 -0.17 -12.12
CA ALA A 67 7.69 -0.33 -13.55
C ALA A 67 8.11 0.91 -14.36
N LEU A 68 7.89 2.12 -13.84
CA LEU A 68 8.35 3.35 -14.47
C LEU A 68 9.90 3.45 -14.49
N PHE A 69 10.59 3.07 -13.42
CA PHE A 69 12.06 3.07 -13.39
C PHE A 69 12.69 2.01 -14.31
N ARG A 70 12.04 0.86 -14.49
CA ARG A 70 12.49 -0.19 -15.42
C ARG A 70 12.21 0.15 -16.89
N CYS A 71 11.41 1.19 -17.16
CA CYS A 71 11.32 1.84 -18.46
C CYS A 71 12.37 2.97 -18.62
N ARG A 72 13.60 2.80 -18.13
CA ARG A 72 14.74 3.58 -18.65
C ARG A 72 15.19 2.89 -19.95
N PRO A 73 14.90 3.45 -21.15
CA PRO A 73 15.44 2.89 -22.38
C PRO A 73 16.97 2.90 -22.30
N ALA A 74 17.60 1.82 -22.75
CA ALA A 74 19.06 1.68 -22.77
C ALA A 74 19.72 2.61 -23.80
N SER A 75 18.94 3.15 -24.75
CA SER A 75 19.30 4.26 -25.63
C SER A 75 18.80 5.56 -25.01
N GLY A 76 19.59 6.65 -25.10
CA GLY A 76 19.24 7.98 -24.57
C GLY A 76 18.08 8.68 -25.31
N GLU A 77 17.01 7.96 -25.62
CA GLU A 77 15.83 8.46 -26.33
C GLU A 77 14.75 8.88 -25.33
N SER A 78 14.25 10.10 -25.52
CA SER A 78 13.22 10.71 -24.67
C SER A 78 11.85 10.12 -25.02
N LEU A 79 11.22 9.44 -24.06
CA LEU A 79 9.84 8.97 -24.21
C LEU A 79 8.88 10.14 -24.01
N THR A 80 8.10 10.48 -25.02
CA THR A 80 7.01 11.48 -24.90
C THR A 80 5.69 10.80 -24.56
N LEU A 81 4.97 11.36 -23.58
CA LEU A 81 3.66 10.88 -23.17
C LEU A 81 2.62 11.31 -24.20
N SER A 82 2.32 10.46 -25.19
CA SER A 82 1.17 10.68 -26.07
C SER A 82 -0.10 10.11 -25.43
N THR A 83 -1.13 10.93 -25.27
CA THR A 83 -2.46 10.52 -24.79
C THR A 83 -3.07 9.47 -25.73
N PRO A 84 -3.49 8.29 -25.24
CA PRO A 84 -4.08 7.27 -26.10
C PRO A 84 -5.53 7.62 -26.45
N ARG A 85 -5.89 7.50 -27.72
CA ARG A 85 -7.27 7.69 -28.23
C ARG A 85 -8.24 6.56 -27.81
N ASN A 86 -7.78 5.50 -27.15
CA ASN A 86 -8.58 4.30 -26.85
C ASN A 86 -8.34 3.69 -25.45
N GLY A 87 -8.04 4.52 -24.44
CA GLY A 87 -8.08 4.11 -23.02
C GLY A 87 -7.02 3.11 -22.54
N LYS A 88 -6.14 2.58 -23.41
CA LYS A 88 -4.97 1.79 -23.02
C LYS A 88 -3.73 2.66 -23.05
N VAL A 89 -3.09 2.86 -21.89
CA VAL A 89 -1.78 3.52 -21.79
C VAL A 89 -0.76 2.66 -22.53
N GLY A 90 -0.22 3.17 -23.63
CA GLY A 90 0.80 2.49 -24.44
C GLY A 90 1.98 3.42 -24.64
N TRP A 91 3.19 2.91 -24.41
CA TRP A 91 4.44 3.60 -24.73
C TRP A 91 4.73 3.41 -26.21
N ASN A 92 4.79 4.50 -26.98
CA ASN A 92 5.26 4.46 -28.36
C ASN A 92 6.76 4.78 -28.38
N LEU A 93 7.51 4.04 -29.21
CA LEU A 93 8.87 4.40 -29.55
C LEU A 93 8.80 5.66 -30.43
N ALA A 94 9.32 6.78 -29.94
CA ALA A 94 9.60 7.92 -30.80
C ALA A 94 10.92 7.62 -31.51
N VAL A 95 10.84 7.34 -32.81
CA VAL A 95 12.01 7.24 -33.70
C VAL A 95 12.43 8.64 -34.11
#